data_AF-A0A7W0FGM5-F1
#
_entry.id   AF-A0A7W0FGM5-F1
#
_cell.length_a   1.000
_cell.length_b   1.000
_cell.length_c   1.000
_cell.angle_alpha   90.00
_cell.angle_beta   90.00
_cell.angle_gamma   90.00
#
_symmetry.space_group_name_H-M   'P 1'
#
loop_
_entity.id
_entity.type
_entity.pdbx_description
1 polymer ?
#
loop_
_entity_poly.entity_id
_entity_poly.type
_entity_poly.pdbx_seq_one_letter_code
_entity_poly.pdbx_strand_id
1 'polypeptide(L)'
;MDNTSPQIDFKNLLDGFKASTTPLDCGKLCAPFNPSGKPFCCDICHAVPVAYKPEWDYLKTHTTLWHLWRGDECSDEPMNPDDLLEDTPEHLLLLSCKGPDHCEREYRATSCRQFPFFPYISSDSIFIGLAHDWEFESKCWILSHLEQVTSDYRQEFIKTFDLIFSYWMDDFDNYAALSEEVREHYLTLHKHIPLLHRNGSDYLISPKNETLKKINLSKLKKHPPFA
;
A
#
# COMPACT_ATOMS: atom_id res chain seq x y z
N MET A 1 -8.95 29.00 2.79
CA MET A 1 -7.99 27.90 2.96
C MET A 1 -6.66 28.55 3.31
N ASP A 2 -6.26 28.42 4.57
CA ASP A 2 -5.08 29.09 5.09
C ASP A 2 -3.83 28.39 4.53
N ASN A 3 -3.05 29.11 3.72
CA ASN A 3 -1.95 28.57 2.92
C ASN A 3 -0.62 28.55 3.70
N THR A 4 -0.71 28.43 5.04
CA THR A 4 0.39 28.67 5.99
C THR A 4 0.79 27.43 6.79
N SER A 5 0.06 26.32 6.67
CA SER A 5 0.51 25.04 7.22
C SER A 5 1.71 24.52 6.42
N PRO A 6 2.76 24.00 7.08
CA PRO A 6 3.86 23.36 6.36
C PRO A 6 3.28 22.23 5.51
N GLN A 7 3.72 22.16 4.25
CA GLN A 7 3.33 21.10 3.33
C GLN A 7 4.51 20.15 3.09
N ILE A 8 4.19 18.88 2.82
CA ILE A 8 5.19 17.90 2.39
C ILE A 8 5.71 18.29 1.01
N ASP A 9 7.03 18.30 0.85
CA ASP A 9 7.67 18.37 -0.46
C ASP A 9 7.57 16.99 -1.15
N PHE A 10 6.56 16.83 -2.00
CA PHE A 10 6.31 15.55 -2.68
C PHE A 10 7.40 15.15 -3.66
N LYS A 11 8.17 16.09 -4.22
CA LYS A 11 9.33 15.71 -5.03
C LYS A 11 10.32 14.92 -4.17
N ASN A 12 10.70 15.50 -3.03
CA ASN A 12 11.65 14.88 -2.12
C ASN A 12 11.09 13.60 -1.46
N LEU A 13 9.79 13.58 -1.13
CA LEU A 13 9.12 12.38 -0.62
C LEU A 13 9.21 11.21 -1.61
N LEU A 14 8.85 11.45 -2.89
CA LEU A 14 8.83 10.42 -3.93
C LEU A 14 10.24 9.99 -4.37
N ASP A 15 11.20 10.91 -4.38
CA ASP A 15 12.62 10.62 -4.62
C ASP A 15 13.21 9.70 -3.53
N GLY A 16 12.68 9.82 -2.30
CA GLY A 16 13.04 9.01 -1.14
C GLY A 16 12.26 7.71 -0.99
N PHE A 17 11.26 7.43 -1.84
CA PHE A 17 10.42 6.22 -1.78
C PHE A 17 10.37 5.46 -3.11
N LYS A 18 11.51 5.13 -3.69
CA LYS A 18 11.65 4.55 -5.04
C LYS A 18 12.26 3.15 -5.08
N ALA A 19 12.76 2.63 -3.95
CA ALA A 19 13.31 1.30 -3.86
C ALA A 19 12.31 0.26 -4.36
N SER A 20 12.83 -0.73 -5.08
CA SER A 20 11.98 -1.83 -5.54
C SER A 20 11.65 -2.74 -4.37
N THR A 21 10.36 -3.07 -4.24
CA THR A 21 9.83 -3.93 -3.17
C THR A 21 10.55 -5.27 -3.14
N THR A 22 10.83 -5.86 -4.30
CA THR A 22 11.64 -7.08 -4.43
C THR A 22 12.67 -6.93 -5.55
N PRO A 23 13.72 -7.78 -5.61
CA PRO A 23 14.64 -7.84 -6.74
C PRO A 23 13.99 -8.31 -8.06
N LEU A 24 12.83 -8.95 -7.97
CA LEU A 24 12.07 -9.46 -9.10
C LEU A 24 10.93 -8.50 -9.48
N ASP A 25 10.49 -8.59 -10.73
CA ASP A 25 9.24 -7.95 -11.15
C ASP A 25 8.06 -8.82 -10.71
N CYS A 26 7.61 -8.63 -9.46
CA CYS A 26 6.50 -9.40 -8.89
C CYS A 26 5.19 -9.22 -9.68
N GLY A 27 5.04 -8.13 -10.44
CA GLY A 27 3.89 -7.89 -11.30
C GLY A 27 3.79 -8.93 -12.41
N LYS A 28 4.91 -9.32 -13.02
CA LYS A 28 4.95 -10.39 -14.03
C LYS A 28 4.60 -11.77 -13.46
N LEU A 29 4.71 -11.95 -12.14
CA LEU A 29 4.42 -13.21 -11.47
C LEU A 29 2.94 -13.34 -11.09
N CYS A 30 2.23 -12.23 -10.88
CA CYS A 30 0.79 -12.24 -10.60
C CYS A 30 -0.09 -11.95 -11.83
N ALA A 31 0.41 -11.20 -12.82
CA ALA A 31 -0.33 -10.83 -14.02
C ALA A 31 -0.98 -12.02 -14.77
N PRO A 32 -0.34 -13.21 -14.91
CA PRO A 32 -0.97 -14.35 -15.58
C PRO A 32 -2.24 -14.88 -14.89
N PHE A 33 -2.47 -14.51 -13.63
CA PHE A 33 -3.64 -14.93 -12.84
C PHE A 33 -4.74 -13.86 -12.81
N ASN A 34 -4.51 -12.69 -13.40
CA ASN A 34 -5.52 -11.66 -13.60
C ASN A 34 -6.08 -11.80 -15.03
N PRO A 35 -7.42 -11.96 -15.22
CA PRO A 35 -8.02 -12.03 -16.56
C PRO A 35 -7.65 -10.86 -17.48
N SER A 36 -7.39 -9.67 -16.95
CA SER A 36 -6.96 -8.51 -17.75
C SER A 36 -5.52 -8.61 -18.26
N GLY A 37 -4.75 -9.58 -17.77
CA GLY A 37 -3.32 -9.74 -18.03
C GLY A 37 -2.43 -8.69 -17.34
N LYS A 38 -3.01 -7.80 -16.52
CA LYS A 38 -2.27 -6.79 -15.76
C LYS A 38 -1.93 -7.31 -14.36
N PRO A 39 -0.82 -6.86 -13.75
CA PRO A 39 -0.63 -7.06 -12.31
C PRO A 39 -1.84 -6.53 -11.53
N PHE A 40 -2.34 -7.27 -10.55
CA PHE A 40 -3.50 -6.82 -9.74
C PHE A 40 -3.29 -5.44 -9.10
N CYS A 41 -2.06 -5.12 -8.68
CA CYS A 41 -1.70 -3.81 -8.13
C CYS A 41 -1.66 -2.66 -9.15
N CYS A 42 -1.64 -2.98 -10.44
CA CYS A 42 -1.64 -2.01 -11.54
C CYS A 42 -2.97 -2.04 -12.31
N ASP A 43 -3.93 -2.85 -11.86
CA ASP A 43 -5.25 -2.93 -12.44
C ASP A 43 -6.21 -2.11 -11.58
N ILE A 44 -6.62 -0.96 -12.10
CA ILE A 44 -7.51 -0.02 -11.40
C ILE A 44 -8.88 -0.63 -11.07
N CYS A 45 -9.25 -1.73 -11.72
CA CYS A 45 -10.47 -2.49 -11.42
C CYS A 45 -10.33 -3.39 -10.19
N HIS A 46 -9.11 -3.52 -9.66
CA HIS A 46 -8.82 -4.25 -8.43
C HIS A 46 -8.27 -3.34 -7.34
N ALA A 47 -7.56 -2.28 -7.69
CA ALA A 47 -6.99 -1.33 -6.74
C ALA A 47 -6.95 0.07 -7.35
N VAL A 48 -7.87 0.95 -6.92
CA VAL A 48 -7.89 2.36 -7.33
C VAL A 48 -6.83 3.12 -6.52
N PRO A 49 -5.79 3.69 -7.16
CA PRO A 49 -4.79 4.47 -6.44
C PRO A 49 -5.36 5.76 -5.86
N VAL A 50 -4.83 6.15 -4.70
CA VAL A 50 -5.05 7.48 -4.12
C VAL A 50 -3.78 8.32 -4.17
N ALA A 51 -3.92 9.63 -4.23
CA ALA A 51 -2.82 10.56 -4.07
C ALA A 51 -3.24 11.74 -3.19
N TYR A 52 -2.30 12.29 -2.45
CA TYR A 52 -2.55 13.52 -1.71
C TYR A 52 -2.80 14.68 -2.67
N LYS A 53 -3.64 15.64 -2.30
CA LYS A 53 -3.88 16.84 -3.14
C LYS A 53 -2.57 17.55 -3.57
N PRO A 54 -1.57 17.77 -2.69
CA PRO A 54 -0.29 18.34 -3.11
C PRO A 54 0.57 17.38 -3.96
N GLU A 55 0.42 16.06 -3.76
CA GLU A 55 1.05 15.05 -4.63
C GLU A 55 0.51 15.14 -6.05
N TRP A 56 -0.81 15.26 -6.19
CA TRP A 56 -1.46 15.44 -7.49
C TRP A 56 -0.99 16.72 -8.18
N ASP A 57 -0.84 17.83 -7.45
CA ASP A 57 -0.30 19.08 -7.99
C ASP A 57 1.12 18.91 -8.55
N TYR A 58 1.95 18.11 -7.89
CA TYR A 58 3.27 17.73 -8.39
C TYR A 58 3.16 16.81 -9.63
N LEU A 59 2.43 15.71 -9.54
CA LEU A 59 2.35 14.70 -10.60
C LEU A 59 1.80 15.27 -11.91
N LYS A 60 0.70 16.04 -11.86
CA LYS A 60 0.02 16.56 -13.06
C LYS A 60 0.88 17.55 -13.87
N THR A 61 1.91 18.12 -13.27
CA THR A 61 2.83 19.07 -13.91
C THR A 61 4.12 18.42 -14.41
N HIS A 62 4.42 17.18 -13.99
CA HIS A 62 5.68 16.50 -14.29
C HIS A 62 5.52 15.24 -15.15
N THR A 63 4.31 14.70 -15.29
CA THR A 63 4.03 13.55 -16.15
C THR A 63 2.63 13.63 -16.74
N THR A 64 2.40 12.88 -17.83
CA THR A 64 1.06 12.65 -18.39
C THR A 64 0.50 11.28 -18.02
N LEU A 65 1.16 10.55 -17.12
CA LEU A 65 0.76 9.21 -16.67
C LEU A 65 -0.61 9.21 -16.00
N TRP A 66 -0.92 10.25 -15.25
CA TRP A 66 -2.03 10.30 -14.30
C TRP A 66 -3.19 11.17 -14.77
N HIS A 67 -4.39 10.78 -14.36
CA HIS A 67 -5.60 11.59 -14.40
C HIS A 67 -6.47 11.29 -13.18
N LEU A 68 -7.45 12.15 -12.89
CA LEU A 68 -8.48 11.85 -11.89
C LEU A 68 -9.28 10.63 -12.36
N TRP A 69 -9.51 9.68 -11.46
CA TRP A 69 -10.31 8.51 -11.74
C TRP A 69 -11.78 8.89 -11.98
N ARG A 70 -12.43 8.24 -12.95
CA ARG A 70 -13.79 8.60 -13.41
C ARG A 70 -14.88 7.61 -13.00
N GLY A 71 -14.52 6.40 -12.57
CA GLY A 71 -15.49 5.34 -12.26
C GLY A 71 -15.93 4.49 -13.46
N ASP A 72 -15.66 4.96 -14.67
CA ASP A 72 -16.10 4.34 -15.92
C ASP A 72 -15.01 3.55 -16.64
N GLU A 73 -13.81 3.46 -16.06
CA GLU A 73 -12.65 2.84 -16.69
C GLU A 73 -12.64 1.31 -16.63
N CYS A 74 -13.56 0.72 -15.87
CA CYS A 74 -13.71 -0.72 -15.72
C CYS A 74 -14.98 -1.17 -16.44
N SER A 75 -14.81 -1.92 -17.53
CA SER A 75 -15.90 -2.32 -18.42
C SER A 75 -16.91 -3.27 -17.79
N ASP A 76 -16.44 -4.10 -16.85
CA ASP A 76 -17.22 -5.22 -16.34
C ASP A 76 -17.98 -4.85 -15.05
N GLU A 77 -17.47 -3.87 -14.31
CA GLU A 77 -18.05 -3.37 -13.05
C GLU A 77 -17.83 -1.86 -12.96
N PRO A 78 -18.71 -1.04 -13.59
CA PRO A 78 -18.66 0.40 -13.39
C PRO A 78 -18.96 0.70 -11.91
N MET A 79 -18.03 1.37 -11.25
CA MET A 79 -18.21 1.80 -9.86
C MET A 79 -18.68 3.25 -9.85
N ASN A 80 -19.64 3.58 -8.99
CA ASN A 80 -20.02 4.96 -8.77
C ASN A 80 -18.88 5.66 -8.02
N PRO A 81 -18.26 6.72 -8.59
CA PRO A 81 -17.21 7.46 -7.91
C PRO A 81 -17.63 8.01 -6.55
N ASP A 82 -18.90 8.39 -6.42
CA ASP A 82 -19.42 8.97 -5.18
C ASP A 82 -19.28 8.00 -4.00
N ASP A 83 -19.49 6.69 -4.23
CA ASP A 83 -19.43 5.67 -3.18
C ASP A 83 -18.00 5.57 -2.59
N LEU A 84 -16.97 5.61 -3.45
CA LEU A 84 -15.57 5.57 -3.01
C LEU A 84 -15.09 6.92 -2.48
N LEU A 85 -15.65 8.02 -2.96
CA LEU A 85 -15.32 9.36 -2.48
C LEU A 85 -15.83 9.62 -1.06
N GLU A 86 -16.96 9.01 -0.65
CA GLU A 86 -17.45 9.08 0.73
C GLU A 86 -16.45 8.50 1.73
N ASP A 87 -15.78 7.40 1.35
CA ASP A 87 -14.76 6.73 2.17
C ASP A 87 -13.34 7.31 1.96
N THR A 88 -13.16 8.26 1.04
CA THR A 88 -11.86 8.87 0.75
C THR A 88 -11.65 10.13 1.61
N PRO A 89 -10.61 10.18 2.47
CA PRO A 89 -10.26 11.37 3.24
C PRO A 89 -10.16 12.65 2.38
N GLU A 90 -10.59 13.79 2.93
CA GLU A 90 -10.67 15.05 2.17
C GLU A 90 -9.32 15.47 1.56
N HIS A 91 -8.20 15.14 2.18
CA HIS A 91 -6.87 15.50 1.70
C HIS A 91 -6.35 14.60 0.56
N LEU A 92 -7.09 13.54 0.19
CA LEU A 92 -6.78 12.60 -0.88
C LEU A 92 -7.65 12.82 -2.13
N LEU A 93 -7.20 12.24 -3.24
CA LEU A 93 -7.88 12.18 -4.53
C LEU A 93 -7.74 10.76 -5.10
N LEU A 94 -8.81 10.26 -5.71
CA LEU A 94 -8.80 9.02 -6.49
C LEU A 94 -8.16 9.28 -7.86
N LEU A 95 -7.13 8.52 -8.21
CA LEU A 95 -6.39 8.66 -9.46
C LEU A 95 -6.46 7.40 -10.32
N SER A 96 -6.21 7.59 -11.61
CA SER A 96 -6.04 6.52 -12.58
C SER A 96 -4.79 6.78 -13.41
N CYS A 97 -3.99 5.73 -13.64
CA CYS A 97 -2.81 5.81 -14.50
C CYS A 97 -3.13 5.25 -15.90
N LYS A 98 -2.26 5.52 -16.88
CA LYS A 98 -2.33 4.94 -18.23
C LYS A 98 -2.10 3.41 -18.27
N GLY A 99 -1.88 2.76 -17.13
CA GLY A 99 -1.68 1.31 -17.01
C GLY A 99 -0.20 0.88 -16.96
N PRO A 100 0.06 -0.41 -16.70
CA PRO A 100 1.40 -0.94 -16.43
C PRO A 100 2.36 -0.78 -17.63
N ASP A 101 1.87 -0.88 -18.87
CA ASP A 101 2.68 -0.74 -20.09
C ASP A 101 3.21 0.70 -20.31
N HIS A 102 2.56 1.68 -19.68
CA HIS A 102 2.94 3.09 -19.72
C HIS A 102 3.56 3.56 -18.39
N CYS A 103 3.89 2.65 -17.48
CA CYS A 103 4.32 3.01 -16.13
C CYS A 103 5.67 3.74 -16.11
N GLU A 104 5.65 4.96 -15.60
CA GLU A 104 6.84 5.76 -15.30
C GLU A 104 7.16 5.61 -13.81
N ARG A 105 8.07 4.67 -13.45
CA ARG A 105 8.30 4.27 -12.04
C ARG A 105 8.62 5.43 -11.11
N GLU A 106 9.34 6.44 -11.60
CA GLU A 106 9.76 7.63 -10.85
C GLU A 106 8.60 8.58 -10.55
N TYR A 107 7.50 8.50 -11.31
CA TYR A 107 6.29 9.29 -11.11
C TYR A 107 5.11 8.47 -10.59
N ARG A 108 5.35 7.29 -10.01
CA ARG A 108 4.29 6.58 -9.29
C ARG A 108 3.84 7.39 -8.08
N ALA A 109 2.53 7.44 -7.83
CA ALA A 109 1.98 7.95 -6.59
C ALA A 109 2.42 7.12 -5.38
N THR A 110 2.30 7.69 -4.19
CA THR A 110 2.67 7.10 -2.90
C THR A 110 1.94 5.78 -2.67
N SER A 111 0.64 5.73 -2.95
CA SER A 111 -0.18 4.51 -2.86
C SER A 111 0.35 3.36 -3.75
N CYS A 112 0.75 3.66 -5.00
CA CYS A 112 1.34 2.67 -5.91
C CYS A 112 2.76 2.21 -5.52
N ARG A 113 3.45 2.95 -4.65
CA ARG A 113 4.75 2.54 -4.08
C ARG A 113 4.54 1.71 -2.83
N GLN A 114 3.54 2.06 -2.04
CA GLN A 114 3.12 1.40 -0.80
C GLN A 114 2.55 -0.01 -1.02
N PHE A 115 1.68 -0.17 -2.02
CA PHE A 115 0.92 -1.40 -2.23
C PHE A 115 1.83 -2.65 -2.40
N PRO A 116 1.49 -3.82 -1.83
CA PRO A 116 0.29 -4.18 -1.05
C PRO A 116 0.44 -3.98 0.47
N PHE A 117 1.43 -3.21 0.91
CA PHE A 117 1.73 -3.04 2.31
C PHE A 117 1.00 -1.81 2.87
N PHE A 118 0.78 -1.80 4.17
CA PHE A 118 0.30 -0.61 4.88
C PHE A 118 1.03 -0.46 6.22
N PRO A 119 1.11 0.76 6.77
CA PRO A 119 1.62 1.00 8.10
C PRO A 119 0.80 0.27 9.17
N TYR A 120 1.40 -0.69 9.87
CA TYR A 120 0.74 -1.35 10.99
C TYR A 120 0.92 -0.51 12.27
N ILE A 121 -0.20 -0.06 12.83
CA ILE A 121 -0.27 0.70 14.08
C ILE A 121 -0.78 -0.23 15.19
N SER A 122 0.01 -0.37 16.26
CA SER A 122 -0.40 -1.14 17.43
C SER A 122 -1.53 -0.46 18.20
N SER A 123 -2.21 -1.21 19.07
CA SER A 123 -3.22 -0.67 20.01
C SER A 123 -2.66 0.41 20.94
N ASP A 124 -1.35 0.40 21.21
CA ASP A 124 -0.64 1.47 21.94
C ASP A 124 -0.36 2.72 21.08
N SER A 125 -0.97 2.85 19.89
CA SER A 125 -0.75 3.94 18.93
C SER A 125 0.72 4.11 18.51
N ILE A 126 1.38 3.00 18.16
CA ILE A 126 2.76 3.00 17.68
C ILE A 126 2.82 2.40 16.28
N PHE A 127 3.39 3.15 15.33
CA PHE A 127 3.77 2.62 14.03
C PHE A 127 5.00 1.69 14.17
N ILE A 128 4.77 0.38 14.12
CA ILE A 128 5.79 -0.63 14.40
C ILE A 128 6.36 -1.33 13.16
N GLY A 129 5.73 -1.20 11.99
CA GLY A 129 6.21 -1.85 10.78
C GLY A 129 5.17 -1.92 9.68
N LEU A 130 5.43 -2.76 8.68
CA LEU A 130 4.52 -2.97 7.57
C LEU A 130 3.77 -4.30 7.74
N ALA A 131 2.44 -4.23 7.67
CA ALA A 131 1.59 -5.39 7.42
C ALA A 131 1.10 -5.36 5.96
N HIS A 132 0.39 -6.39 5.52
CA HIS A 132 -0.12 -6.48 4.16
C HIS A 132 -1.64 -6.59 4.12
N ASP A 133 -2.20 -6.08 3.04
CA ASP A 133 -3.63 -6.21 2.74
C ASP A 133 -3.98 -7.70 2.49
N TRP A 134 -4.83 -8.24 3.37
CA TRP A 134 -5.21 -9.65 3.36
C TRP A 134 -6.10 -10.02 2.16
N GLU A 135 -6.81 -9.05 1.57
CA GLU A 135 -7.70 -9.28 0.42
C GLU A 135 -6.92 -9.64 -0.86
N PHE A 136 -5.61 -9.37 -0.86
CA PHE A 136 -4.71 -9.68 -1.96
C PHE A 136 -3.87 -10.94 -1.76
N GLU A 137 -4.05 -11.69 -0.67
CA GLU A 137 -3.27 -12.89 -0.40
C GLU A 137 -3.30 -13.90 -1.56
N SER A 138 -4.45 -14.07 -2.22
CA SER A 138 -4.61 -14.95 -3.38
C SER A 138 -4.28 -14.29 -4.73
N LYS A 139 -3.98 -12.99 -4.73
CA LYS A 139 -3.81 -12.16 -5.94
C LYS A 139 -2.37 -11.68 -6.12
N CYS A 140 -1.67 -11.37 -5.04
CA CYS A 140 -0.37 -10.73 -5.08
C CYS A 140 0.76 -11.69 -4.68
N TRP A 141 1.64 -12.00 -5.64
CA TRP A 141 2.72 -12.99 -5.48
C TRP A 141 3.62 -12.72 -4.27
N ILE A 142 3.89 -11.45 -3.98
CA ILE A 142 4.80 -11.03 -2.92
C ILE A 142 4.31 -11.43 -1.52
N LEU A 143 2.99 -11.56 -1.34
CA LEU A 143 2.41 -11.95 -0.04
C LEU A 143 2.69 -13.42 0.30
N SER A 144 3.01 -14.22 -0.71
CA SER A 144 3.53 -15.59 -0.53
C SER A 144 5.06 -15.66 -0.43
N HIS A 145 5.75 -14.53 -0.61
CA HIS A 145 7.22 -14.45 -0.71
C HIS A 145 7.74 -13.23 0.06
N LEU A 146 7.24 -13.02 1.28
CA LEU A 146 7.57 -11.85 2.10
C LEU A 146 9.08 -11.76 2.42
N GLU A 147 9.81 -12.87 2.36
CA GLU A 147 11.28 -12.89 2.49
C GLU A 147 12.01 -12.18 1.34
N GLN A 148 11.32 -11.90 0.23
CA GLN A 148 11.86 -11.17 -0.91
C GLN A 148 11.73 -9.65 -0.75
N VAL A 149 11.04 -9.17 0.28
CA VAL A 149 10.92 -7.73 0.52
C VAL A 149 12.26 -7.15 0.93
N THR A 150 12.76 -6.21 0.15
CA THR A 150 14.11 -5.64 0.33
C THR A 150 14.19 -4.78 1.60
N SER A 151 15.36 -4.75 2.22
CA SER A 151 15.64 -3.85 3.34
C SER A 151 15.48 -2.38 2.96
N ASP A 152 15.87 -2.02 1.74
CA ASP A 152 15.84 -0.64 1.25
C ASP A 152 14.40 -0.16 1.11
N TYR A 153 13.53 -0.98 0.50
CA TYR A 153 12.09 -0.70 0.45
C TYR A 153 11.49 -0.50 1.84
N ARG A 154 11.78 -1.41 2.78
CA ARG A 154 11.28 -1.30 4.16
C ARG A 154 11.72 0.01 4.82
N GLN A 155 12.99 0.38 4.67
CA GLN A 155 13.52 1.61 5.28
C GLN A 155 12.91 2.87 4.65
N GLU A 156 12.76 2.91 3.33
CA GLU A 156 12.12 4.02 2.64
C GLU A 156 10.65 4.14 3.04
N PHE A 157 9.90 3.02 3.07
CA PHE A 157 8.52 2.99 3.52
C PHE A 157 8.36 3.58 4.93
N ILE A 158 9.15 3.09 5.91
CA ILE A 158 9.07 3.59 7.28
C ILE A 158 9.33 5.10 7.33
N LYS A 159 10.37 5.58 6.65
CA LYS A 159 10.70 7.02 6.62
C LYS A 159 9.60 7.86 5.98
N THR A 160 9.01 7.38 4.89
CA THR A 160 7.91 8.05 4.20
C THR A 160 6.70 8.19 5.11
N PHE A 161 6.30 7.13 5.80
CA PHE A 161 5.12 7.19 6.68
C PHE A 161 5.38 7.90 8.01
N ASP A 162 6.60 7.82 8.57
CA ASP A 162 7.00 8.69 9.70
C ASP A 162 6.84 10.18 9.31
N LEU A 163 7.18 10.55 8.06
CA LEU A 163 7.00 11.92 7.56
C LEU A 163 5.51 12.25 7.35
N ILE A 164 4.76 11.41 6.64
CA ILE A 164 3.32 11.61 6.39
C ILE A 164 2.55 11.82 7.71
N PHE A 165 2.77 10.95 8.71
CA PHE A 165 2.10 11.04 10.02
C PHE A 165 2.48 12.27 10.83
N SER A 166 3.64 12.88 10.54
CA SER A 166 4.00 14.17 11.17
C SER A 166 3.22 15.37 10.64
N TYR A 167 2.55 15.22 9.49
CA TYR A 167 1.74 16.27 8.85
C TYR A 167 0.24 15.98 8.95
N TRP A 168 -0.16 14.72 8.78
CA TRP A 168 -1.56 14.30 8.74
C TRP A 168 -1.82 13.20 9.75
N MET A 169 -2.38 13.60 10.90
CA MET A 169 -2.80 12.65 11.93
C MET A 169 -3.99 11.81 11.47
N ASP A 170 -4.85 12.36 10.60
CA ASP A 170 -5.97 11.62 10.01
C ASP A 170 -5.49 10.36 9.26
N ASP A 171 -4.36 10.41 8.54
CA ASP A 171 -3.75 9.22 7.93
C ASP A 171 -3.34 8.19 8.99
N PHE A 172 -2.73 8.65 10.08
CA PHE A 172 -2.32 7.77 11.18
C PHE A 172 -3.53 7.05 11.78
N ASP A 173 -4.61 7.79 12.04
CA ASP A 173 -5.85 7.27 12.62
C ASP A 173 -6.53 6.29 11.65
N ASN A 174 -6.55 6.57 10.35
CA ASN A 174 -7.06 5.65 9.32
C ASN A 174 -6.26 4.34 9.28
N TYR A 175 -4.93 4.38 9.34
CA TYR A 175 -4.13 3.16 9.41
C TYR A 175 -4.23 2.45 10.76
N ALA A 176 -4.54 3.17 11.85
CA ALA A 176 -4.85 2.55 13.14
C ALA A 176 -6.16 1.77 13.09
N ALA A 177 -7.20 2.33 12.46
CA ALA A 177 -8.46 1.64 12.19
C ALA A 177 -8.26 0.41 11.30
N LEU A 178 -7.53 0.55 10.18
CA LEU A 178 -7.20 -0.59 9.32
C LEU A 178 -6.43 -1.69 10.08
N SER A 179 -5.47 -1.30 10.92
CA SER A 179 -4.72 -2.26 11.74
C SER A 179 -5.62 -3.00 12.75
N GLU A 180 -6.67 -2.36 13.23
CA GLU A 180 -7.70 -2.99 14.08
C GLU A 180 -8.51 -4.02 13.31
N GLU A 181 -9.01 -3.67 12.13
CA GLU A 181 -9.75 -4.60 11.25
C GLU A 181 -8.90 -5.83 10.91
N VAL A 182 -7.60 -5.65 10.66
CA VAL A 182 -6.66 -6.75 10.42
C VAL A 182 -6.57 -7.66 11.64
N ARG A 183 -6.49 -7.10 12.85
CA ARG A 183 -6.49 -7.87 14.09
C ARG A 183 -7.77 -8.69 14.22
N GLU A 184 -8.92 -8.08 13.99
CA GLU A 184 -10.21 -8.77 14.04
C GLU A 184 -10.27 -9.91 13.01
N HIS A 185 -9.91 -9.63 11.76
CA HIS A 185 -9.88 -10.62 10.69
C HIS A 185 -9.01 -11.82 11.06
N TYR A 186 -7.75 -11.60 11.44
CA TYR A 186 -6.82 -12.66 11.79
C TYR A 186 -7.20 -13.41 13.07
N LEU A 187 -7.88 -12.73 14.01
CA LEU A 187 -8.45 -13.37 15.20
C LEU A 187 -9.53 -14.39 14.81
N THR A 188 -10.43 -14.05 13.88
CA THR A 188 -11.47 -14.99 13.40
C THR A 188 -10.85 -16.23 12.72
N LEU A 189 -9.75 -16.03 11.99
CA LEU A 189 -9.01 -17.10 11.31
C LEU A 189 -8.12 -17.92 12.25
N HIS A 190 -7.98 -17.52 13.51
CA HIS A 190 -7.05 -18.11 14.47
C HIS A 190 -5.60 -18.12 13.95
N LYS A 191 -5.20 -17.06 13.22
CA LYS A 191 -3.87 -16.89 12.63
C LYS A 191 -3.15 -15.70 13.26
N HIS A 192 -1.82 -15.72 13.17
CA HIS A 192 -1.00 -14.55 13.51
C HIS A 192 -0.77 -13.71 12.26
N ILE A 193 -0.61 -12.41 12.45
CA ILE A 193 -0.37 -11.44 11.38
C ILE A 193 1.14 -11.40 11.07
N PRO A 194 1.58 -11.63 9.83
CA PRO A 194 2.96 -11.37 9.42
C PRO A 194 3.29 -9.88 9.48
N LEU A 195 4.42 -9.53 10.09
CA LEU A 195 4.88 -8.15 10.22
C LEU A 195 6.35 -8.01 9.78
N LEU A 196 6.57 -7.08 8.86
CA LEU A 196 7.90 -6.55 8.52
C LEU A 196 8.21 -5.38 9.45
N HIS A 197 8.81 -5.67 10.61
CA HIS A 197 8.97 -4.67 11.68
C HIS A 197 10.03 -3.61 11.32
N ARG A 198 9.86 -2.38 11.82
CA ARG A 198 10.76 -1.23 11.55
C ARG A 198 12.20 -1.41 12.05
N ASN A 199 12.42 -2.36 12.95
CA ASN A 199 13.76 -2.73 13.45
C ASN A 199 14.53 -3.68 12.50
N GLY A 200 13.96 -4.00 11.32
CA GLY A 200 14.56 -4.89 10.33
C GLY A 200 14.40 -6.39 10.61
N SER A 201 13.76 -6.79 11.71
CA SER A 201 13.40 -8.19 11.96
C SER A 201 11.98 -8.50 11.48
N ASP A 202 11.67 -9.79 11.37
CA ASP A 202 10.36 -10.28 10.94
C ASP A 202 9.64 -10.96 12.09
N TYR A 203 8.35 -10.69 12.22
CA TYR A 203 7.54 -11.16 13.34
C TYR A 203 6.20 -11.72 12.89
N LEU A 204 5.64 -12.56 13.76
CA LEU A 204 4.22 -12.83 13.83
C LEU A 204 3.64 -12.05 15.01
N ILE A 205 2.58 -11.30 14.76
CA ILE A 205 1.80 -10.60 15.79
C ILE A 205 0.60 -11.46 16.17
N SER A 206 0.40 -11.67 17.46
CA SER A 206 -0.86 -12.22 17.98
C SER A 206 -1.97 -11.17 17.85
N PRO A 207 -3.07 -11.42 17.13
CA PRO A 207 -4.15 -10.42 16.99
C PRO A 207 -4.86 -10.13 18.32
N LYS A 208 -4.74 -11.01 19.33
CA LYS A 208 -5.41 -10.88 20.63
C LYS A 208 -4.73 -9.91 21.59
N ASN A 209 -3.40 -9.83 21.55
CA ASN A 209 -2.61 -9.14 22.57
C ASN A 209 -1.30 -8.53 22.03
N GLU A 210 -1.14 -8.56 20.71
CA GLU A 210 -0.02 -7.97 19.97
C GLU A 210 1.38 -8.45 20.37
N THR A 211 1.46 -9.59 21.06
CA THR A 211 2.74 -10.23 21.36
C THR A 211 3.49 -10.59 20.07
N LEU A 212 4.76 -10.19 20.02
CA LEU A 212 5.63 -10.38 18.87
C LEU A 212 6.43 -11.67 18.99
N LYS A 213 6.30 -12.55 18.01
CA LYS A 213 7.14 -13.75 17.88
C LYS A 213 8.05 -13.62 16.67
N LYS A 214 9.36 -13.52 16.90
CA LYS A 214 10.34 -13.44 15.82
C LYS A 214 10.31 -14.72 14.98
N ILE A 215 10.32 -14.58 13.65
CA ILE A 215 10.27 -15.70 12.71
C ILE A 215 11.25 -15.50 11.54
N ASN A 216 11.34 -16.51 10.68
CA ASN A 216 11.87 -16.40 9.33
C ASN A 216 10.69 -16.53 8.36
N LEU A 217 10.45 -15.49 7.56
CA LEU A 217 9.28 -15.40 6.66
C LEU A 217 9.22 -16.49 5.60
N SER A 218 10.38 -17.03 5.17
CA SER A 218 10.43 -18.15 4.20
C SER A 218 9.74 -19.43 4.68
N LYS A 219 9.40 -19.52 5.98
CA LYS A 219 8.67 -20.64 6.57
C LYS A 219 7.16 -20.46 6.57
N LEU A 220 6.65 -19.29 6.19
CA LEU A 220 5.22 -19.06 6.11
C LEU A 220 4.62 -19.91 4.99
N LYS A 221 3.37 -20.34 5.21
CA LYS A 221 2.63 -21.05 4.18
C LYS A 221 2.29 -20.05 3.07
N LYS A 222 2.65 -20.41 1.85
CA LYS A 222 2.32 -19.64 0.66
C LYS A 222 0.82 -19.72 0.35
N HIS A 223 0.30 -18.68 -0.28
CA HIS A 223 -1.09 -18.57 -0.68
C HIS A 223 -1.24 -19.05 -2.13
N PRO A 224 -2.19 -19.93 -2.45
CA PRO A 224 -2.53 -20.25 -3.84
C PRO A 224 -2.88 -18.97 -4.61
N PRO A 225 -2.50 -18.82 -5.89
CA PRO A 225 -1.87 -19.83 -6.76
C PRO A 225 -0.34 -19.89 -6.67
N PHE A 226 0.28 -19.15 -5.74
CA PHE A 226 1.73 -18.96 -5.65
C PHE A 226 2.44 -19.97 -4.71
N ALA A 227 1.75 -21.04 -4.36
CA ALA A 227 2.21 -22.06 -3.41
C ALA A 227 3.25 -23.02 -3.97
#